data_AF-A0AAD5E3F7-F1
#
_entry.id   AF-A0AAD5E3F7-F1
#
_cell.length_a   1.000
_cell.length_b   1.000
_cell.length_c   1.000
_cell.angle_alpha   90.00
_cell.angle_beta   90.00
_cell.angle_gamma   90.00
#
_symmetry.space_group_name_H-M   'P 1'
#
loop_
_entity.id
_entity.type
_entity.pdbx_description
1 polymer ?
#
loop_
_entity_poly.entity_id
_entity_poly.type
_entity_poly.pdbx_seq_one_letter_code
_entity_poly.pdbx_strand_id
1 'polypeptide(L)'
;MVSSGFLTKIATAAAFLSSSIVSAYNPTCNGQYVLYWGQDSSNNQQSLASYCSGSTVDILVLSFLYVFYGPGGEPEIDFANEDGGCTYFSGTNLYHCPTIGNDIKTCQANGKKVLLSLGGAVGTYGFTNNTQAQSYADQIWGLFGNGGATLRPFGDAVVDGFDLDIEGGTNTGYAAFITQMRTHYASDTSKQYFISGAPQCPYPDQWLGDSLTNAWYDFVWVQFYNNYCSVSGGSFNFNTWDTWAKSSKNPNVRVFLGLPGSKGAAGSGYVTASTLQSTIPSLRSQYSSFGGVMMWDASEAFDNTEVSPNFATVVAGYVHSGSNCGTSTGTTTTAKTTTTTKATTTTKATTTTTKTTTTASPTSTGSCPVAGAACTTSYGCAGTQFAQCDNGKWVLQSCSSGLICQLSSNGASVYCDYASGHTQICPSGSAQALQAVLGGPVPKTKSQNAQVAFVVDDAAVGGTEFTGLFNVRAAATKPIGASWTLTFNVAAGQTVGSSSLGKVTQSGTTVTIKSNRKKVAPQSEAVLIDIKGSKAGGDVFVGVDPSTINFVY
;
A
#
# COMPACT_ATOMS: atom_id res chain seq x y z
N MET A 1 -25.16 16.32 85.71
CA MET A 1 -26.28 16.84 84.90
C MET A 1 -25.71 17.39 83.61
N VAL A 2 -26.19 16.86 82.47
CA VAL A 2 -26.12 17.41 81.09
C VAL A 2 -24.71 17.51 80.47
N SER A 3 -24.21 16.50 79.74
CA SER A 3 -24.46 16.17 78.32
C SER A 3 -24.05 17.26 77.32
N SER A 4 -23.00 17.01 76.54
CA SER A 4 -22.87 17.39 75.13
C SER A 4 -21.68 16.66 74.51
N GLY A 5 -21.96 15.84 73.49
CA GLY A 5 -20.98 14.97 72.84
C GLY A 5 -20.05 15.69 71.86
N PHE A 6 -18.86 15.13 71.71
CA PHE A 6 -17.96 15.41 70.60
C PHE A 6 -17.93 14.19 69.68
N LEU A 7 -18.54 14.33 68.51
CA LEU A 7 -18.41 13.41 67.38
C LEU A 7 -17.13 13.75 66.61
N THR A 8 -16.17 12.84 66.64
CA THR A 8 -14.94 12.86 65.84
C THR A 8 -15.29 12.64 64.37
N LYS A 9 -15.05 13.63 63.51
CA LYS A 9 -15.17 13.48 62.05
C LYS A 9 -13.97 12.69 61.53
N ILE A 10 -14.21 11.44 61.10
CA ILE A 10 -13.28 10.67 60.27
C ILE A 10 -13.52 11.12 58.82
N ALA A 11 -12.53 11.76 58.20
CA ALA A 11 -12.54 12.08 56.78
C ALA A 11 -12.03 10.86 55.99
N THR A 12 -12.96 10.14 55.37
CA THR A 12 -12.64 9.11 54.37
C THR A 12 -12.24 9.80 53.07
N ALA A 13 -10.96 9.74 52.70
CA ALA A 13 -10.49 10.09 51.37
C ALA A 13 -10.99 9.04 50.37
N ALA A 14 -12.00 9.39 49.58
CA ALA A 14 -12.42 8.57 48.44
C ALA A 14 -11.38 8.76 47.32
N ALA A 15 -10.62 7.70 47.03
CA ALA A 15 -9.80 7.65 45.83
C ALA A 15 -10.74 7.67 44.61
N PHE A 16 -10.68 8.75 43.82
CA PHE A 16 -11.28 8.77 42.50
C PHE A 16 -10.46 7.85 41.60
N LEU A 17 -10.92 6.61 41.43
CA LEU A 17 -10.55 5.79 40.29
C LEU A 17 -11.14 6.46 39.06
N SER A 18 -10.30 7.17 38.30
CA SER A 18 -10.62 7.65 36.97
C SER A 18 -10.79 6.42 36.08
N SER A 19 -12.03 5.92 35.98
CA SER A 19 -12.40 4.88 35.02
C SER A 19 -12.20 5.45 33.61
N SER A 20 -11.09 5.10 32.97
CA SER A 20 -10.89 5.37 31.54
C SER A 20 -12.04 4.72 30.78
N ILE A 21 -12.91 5.54 30.20
CA ILE A 21 -14.07 5.08 29.45
C ILE A 21 -13.53 4.56 28.12
N VAL A 22 -13.35 3.25 28.03
CA VAL A 22 -12.88 2.59 26.82
C VAL A 22 -14.07 2.44 25.87
N SER A 23 -14.02 3.11 24.72
CA SER A 23 -15.01 2.97 23.64
C SER A 23 -14.89 1.56 23.03
N ALA A 24 -15.97 0.78 23.07
CA ALA A 24 -16.03 -0.50 22.38
C ALA A 24 -16.31 -0.30 20.88
N TYR A 25 -15.74 -1.15 20.03
CA TYR A 25 -15.99 -1.14 18.59
C TYR A 25 -17.49 -1.14 18.25
N ASN A 26 -17.93 -0.19 17.42
CA ASN A 26 -19.30 -0.05 16.95
C ASN A 26 -19.32 -0.12 15.41
N PRO A 27 -19.95 -1.13 14.77
CA PRO A 27 -19.95 -1.28 13.30
C PRO A 27 -20.73 -0.18 12.56
N THR A 28 -21.53 0.63 13.26
CA THR A 28 -22.21 1.80 12.70
C THR A 28 -21.41 3.09 12.84
N CYS A 29 -20.25 3.03 13.51
CA CYS A 29 -19.34 4.15 13.79
C CYS A 29 -18.75 4.72 12.50
N ASN A 30 -18.79 6.05 12.37
CA ASN A 30 -18.22 6.83 11.27
C ASN A 30 -17.04 7.71 11.71
N GLY A 31 -16.29 7.23 12.71
CA GLY A 31 -15.15 7.94 13.28
C GLY A 31 -14.28 7.01 14.12
N GLN A 32 -13.63 6.06 13.46
CA GLN A 32 -12.65 5.16 14.06
C GLN A 32 -11.23 5.59 13.70
N TYR A 33 -10.30 5.41 14.62
CA TYR A 33 -8.90 5.71 14.41
C TYR A 33 -8.06 4.42 14.38
N VAL A 34 -7.35 4.23 13.27
CA VAL A 34 -6.57 3.04 12.96
C VAL A 34 -5.09 3.40 12.92
N LEU A 35 -4.24 2.58 13.52
CA LEU A 35 -2.79 2.74 13.45
C LEU A 35 -2.12 1.43 13.02
N TYR A 36 -1.24 1.52 12.03
CA TYR A 36 -0.24 0.49 11.77
C TYR A 36 0.77 0.48 12.92
N TRP A 37 1.27 -0.69 13.29
CA TRP A 37 2.26 -0.88 14.36
C TRP A 37 3.13 -2.08 14.02
N GLY A 38 4.43 -1.97 14.21
CA GLY A 38 5.38 -3.07 14.07
C GLY A 38 6.64 -2.69 13.31
N GLN A 39 6.59 -1.74 12.37
CA GLN A 39 7.75 -1.42 11.52
C GLN A 39 8.64 -0.30 12.04
N ASP A 40 8.31 0.31 13.18
CA ASP A 40 9.14 1.31 13.86
C ASP A 40 9.65 2.45 12.94
N SER A 41 8.75 3.07 12.17
CA SER A 41 9.14 4.10 11.20
C SER A 41 9.92 5.28 11.83
N SER A 42 9.64 5.61 13.09
CA SER A 42 10.34 6.66 13.84
C SER A 42 11.61 6.22 14.60
N ASN A 43 11.95 4.93 14.63
CA ASN A 43 13.02 4.33 15.45
C ASN A 43 12.84 4.52 16.98
N ASN A 44 11.59 4.62 17.44
CA ASN A 44 11.22 4.78 18.84
C ASN A 44 9.86 4.13 19.18
N GLN A 45 9.49 3.09 18.43
CA GLN A 45 8.31 2.27 18.66
C GLN A 45 8.32 1.67 20.06
N GLN A 46 7.18 1.79 20.73
CA GLN A 46 6.91 1.17 22.02
C GLN A 46 6.17 -0.16 21.81
N SER A 47 6.01 -0.91 22.91
CA SER A 47 5.22 -2.14 22.87
C SER A 47 3.78 -1.86 22.41
N LEU A 48 3.15 -2.85 21.78
CA LEU A 48 1.77 -2.75 21.28
C LEU A 48 0.79 -2.29 22.37
N ALA A 49 0.94 -2.80 23.60
CA ALA A 49 0.10 -2.43 24.74
C ALA A 49 0.17 -0.93 25.10
N SER A 50 1.31 -0.28 24.83
CA SER A 50 1.49 1.14 25.11
C SER A 50 0.51 2.02 24.34
N TYR A 51 0.23 1.65 23.08
CA TYR A 51 -0.66 2.40 22.20
C TYR A 51 -2.15 2.15 22.46
N CYS A 52 -2.53 1.03 23.08
CA CYS A 52 -3.94 0.67 23.33
C CYS A 52 -4.46 0.95 24.75
N SER A 53 -3.63 1.56 25.61
CA SER A 53 -4.00 1.90 26.99
C SER A 53 -5.02 3.06 27.10
N GLY A 54 -5.10 3.91 26.09
CA GLY A 54 -5.94 5.12 26.07
C GLY A 54 -7.16 5.05 25.14
N SER A 55 -7.83 6.19 24.97
CA SER A 55 -8.95 6.35 24.03
C SER A 55 -8.51 6.75 22.62
N THR A 56 -7.22 6.95 22.37
CA THR A 56 -6.69 7.48 21.11
C THR A 56 -6.99 6.56 19.93
N VAL A 57 -6.64 5.27 20.04
CA VAL A 57 -6.77 4.29 18.95
C VAL A 57 -7.97 3.37 19.15
N ASP A 58 -8.60 2.94 18.08
CA ASP A 58 -9.70 1.96 18.07
C ASP A 58 -9.26 0.61 17.48
N ILE A 59 -8.41 0.66 16.44
CA ILE A 59 -7.90 -0.52 15.72
C ILE A 59 -6.38 -0.40 15.58
N LEU A 60 -5.66 -1.45 15.97
CA LEU A 60 -4.23 -1.61 15.74
C LEU A 60 -4.00 -2.69 14.68
N VAL A 61 -3.08 -2.42 13.75
CA VAL A 61 -2.76 -3.29 12.64
C VAL A 61 -1.30 -3.71 12.78
N LEU A 62 -1.06 -4.99 13.05
CA LEU A 62 0.27 -5.56 13.25
C LEU A 62 0.97 -5.72 11.90
N SER A 63 2.15 -5.13 11.76
CA SER A 63 2.84 -4.94 10.50
C SER A 63 4.28 -5.47 10.61
N PHE A 64 4.61 -6.62 10.03
CA PHE A 64 3.85 -7.39 9.04
C PHE A 64 4.09 -8.90 9.08
N LEU A 65 3.16 -9.65 8.50
CA LEU A 65 3.45 -10.92 7.83
C LEU A 65 3.89 -10.61 6.39
N TYR A 66 5.21 -10.58 6.18
CA TYR A 66 5.83 -10.02 4.97
C TYR A 66 6.41 -11.09 4.02
N VAL A 67 6.48 -12.35 4.45
CA VAL A 67 6.83 -13.48 3.58
C VAL A 67 5.75 -14.54 3.68
N PHE A 68 5.15 -14.92 2.55
CA PHE A 68 4.07 -15.90 2.59
C PHE A 68 4.58 -17.34 2.71
N TYR A 69 5.71 -17.64 2.07
CA TYR A 69 6.26 -18.99 1.99
C TYR A 69 7.76 -18.99 2.35
N GLY A 70 8.04 -19.07 3.65
CA GLY A 70 9.38 -19.23 4.20
C GLY A 70 9.80 -20.70 4.35
N PRO A 71 10.93 -20.97 5.02
CA PRO A 71 11.38 -22.31 5.36
C PRO A 71 10.32 -23.11 6.11
N GLY A 72 10.17 -24.39 5.74
CA GLY A 72 9.13 -25.27 6.28
C GLY A 72 7.74 -25.03 5.70
N GLY A 73 7.59 -24.07 4.77
CA GLY A 73 6.29 -23.69 4.22
C GLY A 73 5.51 -22.76 5.14
N GLU A 74 6.13 -22.23 6.19
CA GLU A 74 5.52 -21.30 7.14
C GLU A 74 5.75 -19.85 6.74
N PRO A 75 4.85 -18.92 7.14
CA PRO A 75 5.07 -17.50 6.92
C PRO A 75 6.25 -16.95 7.73
N GLU A 76 6.71 -15.76 7.36
CA GLU A 76 7.63 -14.97 8.19
C GLU A 76 6.96 -13.64 8.56
N ILE A 77 7.15 -13.24 9.82
CA ILE A 77 6.66 -11.99 10.38
C ILE A 77 7.85 -11.13 10.82
N ASP A 78 7.69 -9.82 10.78
CA ASP A 78 8.70 -8.84 11.18
C ASP A 78 7.97 -7.70 11.93
N PHE A 79 8.38 -7.45 13.17
CA PHE A 79 7.91 -6.32 13.99
C PHE A 79 9.09 -5.48 14.49
N ALA A 80 10.14 -5.37 13.67
CA ALA A 80 11.30 -4.51 13.86
C ALA A 80 11.93 -4.65 15.26
N ASN A 81 11.92 -3.59 16.06
CA ASN A 81 12.55 -3.55 17.37
C ASN A 81 11.91 -4.51 18.39
N GLU A 82 10.67 -4.96 18.16
CA GLU A 82 9.95 -5.88 19.05
C GLU A 82 10.33 -7.36 18.81
N ASP A 83 10.98 -7.66 17.69
CA ASP A 83 11.45 -9.03 17.37
C ASP A 83 12.56 -9.50 18.31
N GLY A 84 13.26 -8.59 18.98
CA GLY A 84 14.30 -8.92 19.97
C GLY A 84 13.79 -9.76 21.15
N GLY A 85 12.48 -9.75 21.40
CA GLY A 85 11.79 -10.59 22.39
C GLY A 85 11.28 -11.94 21.86
N CYS A 86 11.50 -12.23 20.57
CA CYS A 86 10.97 -13.40 19.91
C CYS A 86 12.01 -14.50 19.71
N THR A 87 11.52 -15.72 19.46
CA THR A 87 12.34 -16.90 19.12
C THR A 87 11.81 -17.55 17.86
N TYR A 88 12.59 -18.36 17.14
CA TYR A 88 12.07 -19.08 15.97
C TYR A 88 11.46 -20.42 16.35
N PHE A 89 10.40 -20.83 15.64
CA PHE A 89 9.99 -22.22 15.62
C PHE A 89 11.00 -23.08 14.86
N SER A 90 11.38 -24.21 15.44
CA SER A 90 12.40 -25.11 14.88
C SER A 90 12.09 -25.52 13.44
N GLY A 91 13.05 -25.34 12.53
CA GLY A 91 12.92 -25.71 11.11
C GLY A 91 12.18 -24.70 10.24
N THR A 92 11.88 -23.52 10.78
CA THR A 92 11.16 -22.44 10.11
C THR A 92 11.85 -21.10 10.38
N ASN A 93 11.42 -20.04 9.68
CA ASN A 93 11.71 -18.65 10.06
C ASN A 93 10.49 -17.97 10.71
N LEU A 94 9.49 -18.73 11.14
CA LEU A 94 8.33 -18.17 11.81
C LEU A 94 8.69 -17.83 13.25
N TYR A 95 8.46 -16.57 13.64
CA TYR A 95 8.67 -16.15 15.02
C TYR A 95 7.60 -16.69 15.98
N HIS A 96 8.03 -16.92 17.21
CA HIS A 96 7.28 -17.15 18.42
C HIS A 96 7.53 -15.97 19.37
N CYS A 97 6.52 -15.11 19.46
CA CYS A 97 6.50 -13.81 20.13
C CYS A 97 5.39 -13.77 21.22
N PRO A 98 5.55 -14.48 22.35
CA PRO A 98 4.53 -14.53 23.40
C PRO A 98 4.25 -13.18 24.06
N THR A 99 5.24 -12.27 24.09
CA THR A 99 5.05 -10.90 24.60
C THR A 99 4.05 -10.12 23.76
N ILE A 100 4.20 -10.15 22.42
CA ILE A 100 3.24 -9.54 21.49
C ILE A 100 1.87 -10.20 21.66
N GLY A 101 1.81 -11.52 21.85
CA GLY A 101 0.56 -12.22 22.17
C GLY A 101 -0.14 -11.71 23.43
N ASN A 102 0.61 -11.41 24.50
CA ASN A 102 0.03 -10.82 25.71
C ASN A 102 -0.45 -9.38 25.47
N ASP A 103 0.27 -8.60 24.67
CA ASP A 103 -0.14 -7.24 24.33
C ASP A 103 -1.41 -7.23 23.46
N ILE A 104 -1.57 -8.18 22.52
CA ILE A 104 -2.80 -8.38 21.75
C ILE A 104 -3.99 -8.57 22.69
N LYS A 105 -3.87 -9.50 23.65
CA LYS A 105 -4.92 -9.77 24.64
C LYS A 105 -5.19 -8.55 25.52
N THR A 106 -4.17 -7.79 25.88
CA THR A 106 -4.30 -6.55 26.65
C THR A 106 -5.09 -5.50 25.87
N CYS A 107 -4.77 -5.30 24.59
CA CYS A 107 -5.51 -4.36 23.74
C CYS A 107 -6.96 -4.79 23.51
N GLN A 108 -7.21 -6.08 23.31
CA GLN A 108 -8.56 -6.63 23.21
C GLN A 108 -9.36 -6.46 24.50
N ALA A 109 -8.73 -6.66 25.66
CA ALA A 109 -9.35 -6.38 26.96
C ALA A 109 -9.65 -4.88 27.15
N ASN A 110 -8.83 -4.01 26.57
CA ASN A 110 -9.08 -2.57 26.42
C ASN A 110 -9.98 -2.24 25.21
N GLY A 111 -10.84 -3.17 24.78
CA GLY A 111 -11.88 -2.93 23.79
C GLY A 111 -11.39 -2.62 22.37
N LYS A 112 -10.08 -2.70 22.11
CA LYS A 112 -9.49 -2.43 20.79
C LYS A 112 -9.60 -3.65 19.90
N LYS A 113 -9.53 -3.42 18.59
CA LYS A 113 -9.35 -4.49 17.61
C LYS A 113 -7.90 -4.58 17.20
N VAL A 114 -7.38 -5.79 17.08
CA VAL A 114 -6.01 -6.04 16.62
C VAL A 114 -6.05 -6.95 15.42
N LEU A 115 -5.67 -6.44 14.24
CA LEU A 115 -5.59 -7.20 13.00
C LEU A 115 -4.12 -7.52 12.68
N LEU A 116 -3.86 -8.63 12.01
CA LEU A 116 -2.54 -8.92 11.43
C LEU A 116 -2.53 -8.52 9.95
N SER A 117 -1.58 -7.70 9.54
CA SER A 117 -1.42 -7.28 8.15
C SER A 117 -0.48 -8.19 7.38
N LEU A 118 -0.93 -8.59 6.20
CA LEU A 118 -0.20 -9.39 5.24
C LEU A 118 0.29 -8.48 4.10
N GLY A 119 1.58 -8.55 3.80
CA GLY A 119 2.22 -7.77 2.74
C GLY A 119 3.23 -6.77 3.27
N GLY A 120 2.99 -5.48 3.01
CA GLY A 120 3.89 -4.37 3.27
C GLY A 120 4.81 -4.06 2.08
N ALA A 121 5.50 -2.92 2.13
CA ALA A 121 6.35 -2.43 1.02
C ALA A 121 7.54 -3.35 0.67
N VAL A 122 7.94 -4.22 1.59
CA VAL A 122 9.05 -5.17 1.45
C VAL A 122 8.58 -6.60 1.68
N GLY A 123 9.29 -7.58 1.13
CA GLY A 123 9.02 -8.99 1.36
C GLY A 123 8.80 -9.82 0.10
N THR A 124 8.24 -11.01 0.27
CA THR A 124 7.94 -11.92 -0.85
C THR A 124 6.62 -12.66 -0.58
N TYR A 125 5.60 -12.23 -1.30
CA TYR A 125 4.23 -12.68 -1.11
C TYR A 125 3.46 -12.69 -2.44
N GLY A 126 2.27 -13.27 -2.41
CA GLY A 126 1.39 -13.42 -3.56
C GLY A 126 1.01 -14.88 -3.84
N PHE A 127 -0.02 -15.05 -4.66
CA PHE A 127 -0.54 -16.36 -5.03
C PHE A 127 -0.41 -16.61 -6.53
N THR A 128 -0.25 -17.88 -6.88
CA THR A 128 -0.24 -18.33 -8.28
C THR A 128 -1.65 -18.63 -8.79
N ASN A 129 -2.58 -18.99 -7.90
CA ASN A 129 -3.98 -19.29 -8.22
C ASN A 129 -4.87 -19.25 -6.96
N ASN A 130 -6.18 -19.39 -7.17
CA ASN A 130 -7.17 -19.34 -6.10
C ASN A 130 -7.04 -20.50 -5.11
N THR A 131 -6.71 -21.71 -5.55
CA THR A 131 -6.56 -22.87 -4.65
C THR A 131 -5.42 -22.66 -3.66
N GLN A 132 -4.29 -22.13 -4.13
CA GLN A 132 -3.19 -21.76 -3.25
C GLN A 132 -3.61 -20.70 -2.24
N ALA A 133 -4.34 -19.68 -2.68
CA ALA A 133 -4.85 -18.63 -1.80
C ALA A 133 -5.83 -19.15 -0.73
N GLN A 134 -6.66 -20.14 -1.08
CA GLN A 134 -7.56 -20.80 -0.13
C GLN A 134 -6.79 -21.64 0.89
N SER A 135 -5.86 -22.48 0.45
CA SER A 135 -4.99 -23.25 1.36
C SER A 135 -4.20 -22.32 2.30
N TYR A 136 -3.77 -21.18 1.79
CA TYR A 136 -3.05 -20.20 2.59
C TYR A 136 -3.96 -19.54 3.63
N ALA A 137 -5.21 -19.22 3.30
CA ALA A 137 -6.19 -18.74 4.28
C ALA A 137 -6.42 -19.76 5.42
N ASP A 138 -6.47 -21.06 5.10
CA ASP A 138 -6.56 -22.12 6.12
C ASP A 138 -5.34 -22.12 7.05
N GLN A 139 -4.13 -22.00 6.48
CA GLN A 139 -2.89 -21.94 7.25
C GLN A 139 -2.85 -20.71 8.17
N ILE A 140 -3.11 -19.52 7.62
CA ILE A 140 -3.10 -18.27 8.39
C ILE A 140 -4.15 -18.28 9.52
N TRP A 141 -5.34 -18.81 9.25
CA TRP A 141 -6.35 -19.03 10.28
C TRP A 141 -5.88 -20.00 11.37
N GLY A 142 -5.20 -21.08 10.97
CA GLY A 142 -4.56 -22.03 11.86
C GLY A 142 -3.57 -21.37 12.81
N LEU A 143 -2.64 -20.58 12.28
CA LEU A 143 -1.50 -20.00 13.02
C LEU A 143 -1.91 -18.82 13.93
N PHE A 144 -2.75 -17.92 13.43
CA PHE A 144 -3.02 -16.62 14.06
C PHE A 144 -4.49 -16.43 14.47
N GLY A 145 -5.41 -17.12 13.79
CA GLY A 145 -6.82 -17.18 14.13
C GLY A 145 -7.12 -18.27 15.16
N ASN A 146 -8.39 -18.62 15.33
CA ASN A 146 -8.81 -19.68 16.24
C ASN A 146 -8.78 -21.08 15.59
N GLY A 147 -7.83 -21.33 14.68
CA GLY A 147 -7.74 -22.55 13.87
C GLY A 147 -6.93 -23.70 14.49
N GLY A 148 -6.33 -23.50 15.67
CA GLY A 148 -5.73 -24.59 16.45
C GLY A 148 -4.43 -25.19 15.91
N ALA A 149 -3.64 -24.48 15.11
CA ALA A 149 -2.32 -24.95 14.70
C ALA A 149 -1.36 -25.09 15.90
N THR A 150 -0.37 -25.97 15.78
CA THR A 150 0.67 -26.18 16.80
C THR A 150 1.66 -25.01 16.84
N LEU A 151 2.03 -24.47 15.68
CA LEU A 151 2.90 -23.30 15.58
C LEU A 151 2.05 -22.06 15.78
N ARG A 152 2.16 -21.43 16.95
CA ARG A 152 1.35 -20.25 17.30
C ARG A 152 2.24 -19.07 17.64
N PRO A 153 2.51 -18.18 16.68
CA PRO A 153 3.41 -17.04 16.86
C PRO A 153 3.07 -16.18 18.08
N PHE A 154 1.78 -16.01 18.37
CA PHE A 154 1.31 -15.20 19.49
C PHE A 154 0.80 -16.05 20.66
N GLY A 155 1.23 -17.30 20.77
CA GLY A 155 0.75 -18.23 21.79
C GLY A 155 -0.76 -18.47 21.69
N ASP A 156 -1.48 -18.30 22.80
CA ASP A 156 -2.94 -18.45 22.87
C ASP A 156 -3.72 -17.22 22.40
N ALA A 157 -3.04 -16.13 21.99
CA ALA A 157 -3.72 -14.98 21.44
C ALA A 157 -4.33 -15.30 20.06
N VAL A 158 -5.50 -14.70 19.82
CA VAL A 158 -6.25 -14.81 18.57
C VAL A 158 -6.50 -13.40 18.06
N VAL A 159 -6.00 -13.07 16.87
CA VAL A 159 -6.22 -11.74 16.25
C VAL A 159 -7.71 -11.52 15.96
N ASP A 160 -8.14 -10.27 15.83
CA ASP A 160 -9.52 -9.91 15.48
C ASP A 160 -9.76 -9.92 13.97
N GLY A 161 -8.74 -10.21 13.17
CA GLY A 161 -8.87 -10.29 11.73
C GLY A 161 -7.56 -10.16 11.00
N PHE A 162 -7.67 -10.01 9.69
CA PHE A 162 -6.54 -9.88 8.79
C PHE A 162 -6.69 -8.65 7.91
N ASP A 163 -5.58 -7.96 7.72
CA ASP A 163 -5.44 -6.84 6.81
C ASP A 163 -4.64 -7.28 5.57
N LEU A 164 -5.03 -6.80 4.39
CA LEU A 164 -4.29 -7.00 3.15
C LEU A 164 -3.65 -5.69 2.72
N ASP A 165 -2.38 -5.53 3.03
CA ASP A 165 -1.54 -4.42 2.58
C ASP A 165 -0.60 -4.87 1.48
N ILE A 166 -1.20 -5.18 0.32
CA ILE A 166 -0.48 -5.79 -0.80
C ILE A 166 0.06 -4.69 -1.71
N GLU A 167 1.38 -4.57 -1.77
CA GLU A 167 2.06 -3.52 -2.55
C GLU A 167 2.98 -4.06 -3.65
N GLY A 168 2.97 -5.37 -3.86
CA GLY A 168 3.83 -6.05 -4.82
C GLY A 168 3.38 -7.47 -5.19
N GLY A 169 4.20 -8.13 -5.99
CA GLY A 169 3.96 -9.52 -6.40
C GLY A 169 2.88 -9.66 -7.47
N THR A 170 1.86 -10.46 -7.19
CA THR A 170 0.72 -10.71 -8.09
C THR A 170 -0.55 -10.17 -7.46
N ASN A 171 -1.56 -9.82 -8.28
CA ASN A 171 -2.92 -9.49 -7.81
C ASN A 171 -3.85 -10.72 -7.73
N THR A 172 -3.29 -11.92 -7.95
CA THR A 172 -4.05 -13.17 -8.05
C THR A 172 -4.45 -13.68 -6.68
N GLY A 173 -5.67 -14.20 -6.55
CA GLY A 173 -6.07 -15.08 -5.45
C GLY A 173 -6.58 -14.39 -4.18
N TYR A 174 -6.36 -13.10 -3.97
CA TYR A 174 -6.79 -12.42 -2.75
C TYR A 174 -8.31 -12.46 -2.51
N ALA A 175 -9.13 -12.41 -3.57
CA ALA A 175 -10.57 -12.58 -3.43
C ALA A 175 -10.95 -13.99 -2.89
N ALA A 176 -10.23 -15.01 -3.34
CA ALA A 176 -10.42 -16.39 -2.89
C ALA A 176 -9.89 -16.60 -1.47
N PHE A 177 -8.75 -15.98 -1.12
CA PHE A 177 -8.23 -15.93 0.26
C PHE A 177 -9.28 -15.36 1.21
N ILE A 178 -9.85 -14.18 0.91
CA ILE A 178 -10.88 -13.55 1.74
C ILE A 178 -12.12 -14.42 1.83
N THR A 179 -12.58 -14.98 0.70
CA THR A 179 -13.76 -15.85 0.69
C THR A 179 -13.56 -17.06 1.60
N GLN A 180 -12.39 -17.70 1.54
CA GLN A 180 -12.04 -18.82 2.41
C GLN A 180 -11.94 -18.38 3.88
N MET A 181 -11.27 -17.27 4.16
CA MET A 181 -11.16 -16.73 5.53
C MET A 181 -12.53 -16.43 6.15
N ARG A 182 -13.49 -15.94 5.35
CA ARG A 182 -14.87 -15.74 5.80
C ARG A 182 -15.59 -17.05 6.18
N THR A 183 -15.22 -18.19 5.60
CA THR A 183 -15.76 -19.49 6.04
C THR A 183 -15.31 -19.85 7.45
N HIS A 184 -14.05 -19.54 7.79
CA HIS A 184 -13.52 -19.69 9.16
C HIS A 184 -14.19 -18.73 10.14
N TYR A 185 -14.39 -17.48 9.72
CA TYR A 185 -15.07 -16.49 10.57
C TYR A 185 -16.53 -16.89 10.86
N ALA A 186 -17.18 -17.56 9.92
CA ALA A 186 -18.54 -18.07 10.12
C ALA A 186 -18.59 -19.30 11.02
N SER A 187 -17.50 -20.06 11.15
CA SER A 187 -17.44 -21.25 11.98
C SER A 187 -17.09 -20.95 13.44
N ASP A 188 -16.36 -19.85 13.69
CA ASP A 188 -16.06 -19.38 15.04
C ASP A 188 -17.04 -18.29 15.51
N THR A 189 -17.91 -18.65 16.44
CA THR A 189 -18.93 -17.75 17.02
C THR A 189 -18.48 -17.06 18.31
N SER A 190 -17.24 -17.28 18.76
CA SER A 190 -16.72 -16.71 20.01
C SER A 190 -16.55 -15.19 19.96
N LYS A 191 -16.26 -14.65 18.77
CA LYS A 191 -16.16 -13.20 18.52
C LYS A 191 -16.37 -12.87 17.05
N GLN A 192 -16.57 -11.59 16.77
CA GLN A 192 -16.59 -11.07 15.40
C GLN A 192 -15.15 -10.88 14.90
N TYR A 193 -14.92 -11.30 13.65
CA TYR A 193 -13.67 -11.13 12.92
C TYR A 193 -13.80 -10.17 11.75
N PHE A 194 -12.69 -9.53 11.38
CA PHE A 194 -12.65 -8.48 10.36
C PHE A 194 -11.70 -8.81 9.21
N ILE A 195 -12.02 -8.29 8.03
CA ILE A 195 -11.09 -8.20 6.90
C ILE A 195 -10.97 -6.74 6.49
N SER A 196 -9.74 -6.25 6.39
CA SER A 196 -9.42 -4.95 5.82
C SER A 196 -8.49 -5.06 4.61
N GLY A 197 -8.39 -3.97 3.85
CA GLY A 197 -7.38 -3.82 2.82
C GLY A 197 -6.86 -2.39 2.75
N ALA A 198 -5.61 -2.24 2.31
CA ALA A 198 -4.89 -0.98 2.27
C ALA A 198 -4.50 -0.59 0.82
N PRO A 199 -5.46 -0.41 -0.10
CA PRO A 199 -5.13 0.00 -1.46
C PRO A 199 -4.52 1.41 -1.48
N GLN A 200 -3.71 1.70 -2.50
CA GLN A 200 -3.29 3.06 -2.77
C GLN A 200 -4.46 3.88 -3.36
N CYS A 201 -4.38 5.20 -3.30
CA CYS A 201 -5.48 6.04 -3.80
C CYS A 201 -5.81 5.93 -5.31
N PRO A 202 -4.89 5.57 -6.24
CA PRO A 202 -5.25 5.35 -7.64
C PRO A 202 -6.31 4.24 -7.75
N TYR A 203 -7.36 4.50 -8.54
CA TYR A 203 -8.46 3.55 -8.70
C TYR A 203 -8.62 3.13 -10.17
N PRO A 204 -8.76 1.83 -10.48
CA PRO A 204 -8.70 0.70 -9.54
C PRO A 204 -7.28 0.50 -8.99
N ASP A 205 -7.20 0.00 -7.76
CA ASP A 205 -5.92 -0.36 -7.16
C ASP A 205 -5.27 -1.53 -7.90
N GLN A 206 -3.96 -1.43 -8.12
CA GLN A 206 -3.20 -2.39 -8.94
C GLN A 206 -3.20 -3.81 -8.35
N TRP A 207 -3.16 -3.93 -7.03
CA TRP A 207 -2.93 -5.20 -6.34
C TRP A 207 -4.22 -5.79 -5.78
N LEU A 208 -5.06 -4.95 -5.21
CA LEU A 208 -6.30 -5.34 -4.54
C LEU A 208 -7.54 -5.15 -5.42
N GLY A 209 -7.45 -4.51 -6.59
CA GLY A 209 -8.61 -4.18 -7.44
C GLY A 209 -9.57 -5.34 -7.72
N ASP A 210 -9.05 -6.54 -8.01
CA ASP A 210 -9.86 -7.75 -8.19
C ASP A 210 -10.59 -8.12 -6.89
N SER A 211 -9.86 -8.20 -5.78
CA SER A 211 -10.44 -8.55 -4.48
C SER A 211 -11.46 -7.52 -3.98
N LEU A 212 -11.22 -6.22 -4.18
CA LEU A 212 -12.14 -5.14 -3.83
C LEU A 212 -13.45 -5.24 -4.62
N THR A 213 -13.40 -5.82 -5.82
CA THR A 213 -14.59 -6.09 -6.63
C THR A 213 -15.32 -7.36 -6.18
N ASN A 214 -14.56 -8.39 -5.80
CA ASN A 214 -15.08 -9.75 -5.70
C ASN A 214 -15.23 -10.29 -4.27
N ALA A 215 -14.73 -9.61 -3.25
CA ALA A 215 -14.67 -10.11 -1.88
C ALA A 215 -15.32 -9.18 -0.83
N TRP A 216 -15.63 -9.76 0.33
CA TRP A 216 -16.31 -9.09 1.43
C TRP A 216 -15.30 -8.43 2.38
N TYR A 217 -15.04 -7.13 2.20
CA TYR A 217 -14.24 -6.30 3.10
C TYR A 217 -15.12 -5.64 4.17
N ASP A 218 -14.65 -5.53 5.40
CA ASP A 218 -15.28 -4.69 6.43
C ASP A 218 -14.76 -3.25 6.37
N PHE A 219 -13.44 -3.11 6.18
CA PHE A 219 -12.76 -1.82 6.14
C PHE A 219 -11.86 -1.72 4.91
N VAL A 220 -11.71 -0.52 4.38
CA VAL A 220 -10.68 -0.19 3.39
C VAL A 220 -10.06 1.14 3.77
N TRP A 221 -8.79 1.11 4.16
CA TRP A 221 -8.02 2.33 4.47
C TRP A 221 -7.14 2.70 3.30
N VAL A 222 -7.72 3.52 2.42
CA VAL A 222 -7.08 3.98 1.19
C VAL A 222 -5.91 4.88 1.54
N GLN A 223 -4.73 4.55 1.03
CA GLN A 223 -3.50 5.32 1.25
C GLN A 223 -3.53 6.60 0.39
N PHE A 224 -3.93 7.73 0.97
CA PHE A 224 -3.99 9.03 0.29
C PHE A 224 -2.67 9.81 0.42
N TYR A 225 -1.56 9.14 0.12
CA TYR A 225 -0.20 9.67 0.13
C TYR A 225 0.67 8.95 -0.92
N ASN A 226 1.90 9.44 -1.15
CA ASN A 226 2.80 8.94 -2.21
C ASN A 226 2.22 8.94 -3.65
N ASN A 227 1.11 9.64 -3.88
CA ASN A 227 0.35 9.59 -5.12
C ASN A 227 -0.33 10.92 -5.44
N TYR A 228 -0.68 11.10 -6.72
CA TYR A 228 -1.34 12.31 -7.25
C TYR A 228 -2.71 12.60 -6.61
N CYS A 229 -3.36 11.57 -6.10
CA CYS A 229 -4.66 11.61 -5.44
C CYS A 229 -4.57 11.77 -3.91
N SER A 230 -3.40 12.16 -3.38
CA SER A 230 -3.27 12.52 -1.97
C SER A 230 -4.15 13.72 -1.58
N VAL A 231 -4.37 13.91 -0.28
CA VAL A 231 -5.18 15.05 0.24
C VAL A 231 -4.60 16.40 -0.17
N SER A 232 -3.28 16.52 -0.16
CA SER A 232 -2.54 17.70 -0.65
C SER A 232 -2.36 17.74 -2.17
N GLY A 233 -2.77 16.67 -2.87
CA GLY A 233 -2.68 16.55 -4.31
C GLY A 233 -3.83 17.25 -5.03
N GLY A 234 -3.60 17.62 -6.30
CA GLY A 234 -4.61 18.29 -7.13
C GLY A 234 -5.79 17.42 -7.58
N SER A 235 -5.85 16.15 -7.14
CA SER A 235 -6.84 15.17 -7.60
C SER A 235 -7.27 14.19 -6.50
N PHE A 236 -7.40 14.70 -5.27
CA PHE A 236 -7.94 13.93 -4.14
C PHE A 236 -9.28 13.28 -4.51
N ASN A 237 -9.36 11.94 -4.42
CA ASN A 237 -10.41 11.15 -5.06
C ASN A 237 -11.24 10.29 -4.08
N PHE A 238 -11.47 10.76 -2.85
CA PHE A 238 -12.30 10.03 -1.87
C PHE A 238 -13.70 9.71 -2.41
N ASN A 239 -14.27 10.58 -3.25
CA ASN A 239 -15.55 10.34 -3.94
C ASN A 239 -15.55 9.07 -4.80
N THR A 240 -14.43 8.71 -5.41
CA THR A 240 -14.30 7.48 -6.20
C THR A 240 -14.41 6.26 -5.29
N TRP A 241 -13.73 6.30 -4.15
CA TRP A 241 -13.77 5.23 -3.15
C TRP A 241 -15.12 5.12 -2.46
N ASP A 242 -15.81 6.22 -2.19
CA ASP A 242 -17.21 6.20 -1.72
C ASP A 242 -18.17 5.61 -2.77
N THR A 243 -17.93 5.89 -4.05
CA THR A 243 -18.70 5.28 -5.16
C THR A 243 -18.47 3.77 -5.22
N TRP A 244 -17.22 3.32 -5.10
CA TRP A 244 -16.89 1.90 -4.99
C TRP A 244 -17.61 1.25 -3.80
N ALA A 245 -17.54 1.86 -2.61
CA ALA A 245 -18.11 1.31 -1.38
C ALA A 245 -19.62 0.99 -1.54
N LYS A 246 -20.37 1.87 -2.20
CA LYS A 246 -21.80 1.71 -2.52
C LYS A 246 -22.11 0.52 -3.44
N SER A 247 -21.12 0.03 -4.18
CA SER A 247 -21.23 -1.10 -5.11
C SER A 247 -20.44 -2.35 -4.67
N SER A 248 -19.77 -2.29 -3.52
CA SER A 248 -18.95 -3.38 -3.01
C SER A 248 -19.80 -4.58 -2.55
N LYS A 249 -19.16 -5.74 -2.34
CA LYS A 249 -19.85 -6.95 -1.85
C LYS A 249 -20.44 -6.78 -0.45
N ASN A 250 -19.80 -5.97 0.39
CA ASN A 250 -20.33 -5.61 1.69
C ASN A 250 -20.96 -4.21 1.61
N PRO A 251 -22.30 -4.09 1.59
CA PRO A 251 -22.95 -2.78 1.49
C PRO A 251 -22.68 -1.86 2.70
N ASN A 252 -22.10 -2.39 3.78
CA ASN A 252 -21.73 -1.66 4.98
C ASN A 252 -20.21 -1.44 5.10
N VAL A 253 -19.43 -1.67 4.04
CA VAL A 253 -17.98 -1.43 4.05
C VAL A 253 -17.69 0.03 4.40
N ARG A 254 -16.62 0.24 5.17
CA ARG A 254 -16.18 1.57 5.58
C ARG A 254 -14.87 1.95 4.90
N VAL A 255 -14.83 3.16 4.35
CA VAL A 255 -13.65 3.75 3.70
C VAL A 255 -12.98 4.72 4.67
N PHE A 256 -11.69 4.56 4.89
CA PHE A 256 -10.88 5.38 5.77
C PHE A 256 -9.92 6.26 4.98
N LEU A 257 -9.66 7.44 5.52
CA LEU A 257 -8.62 8.35 5.04
C LEU A 257 -7.26 7.87 5.59
N GLY A 258 -6.46 7.18 4.78
CA GLY A 258 -5.10 6.75 5.13
C GLY A 258 -4.08 7.87 4.94
N LEU A 259 -3.27 8.16 5.97
CA LEU A 259 -2.35 9.30 6.01
C LEU A 259 -0.99 8.93 6.66
N PRO A 260 0.09 9.64 6.32
CA PRO A 260 1.34 9.58 7.08
C PRO A 260 1.19 10.24 8.45
N GLY A 261 1.79 9.64 9.49
CA GLY A 261 1.74 10.16 10.86
C GLY A 261 2.70 11.30 11.14
N SER A 262 3.71 11.47 10.29
CA SER A 262 4.67 12.58 10.33
C SER A 262 5.12 12.95 8.91
N LYS A 263 5.96 13.98 8.79
CA LYS A 263 6.63 14.33 7.52
C LYS A 263 7.61 13.27 7.04
N GLY A 264 8.20 12.48 7.95
CA GLY A 264 9.19 11.45 7.64
C GLY A 264 8.57 10.09 7.31
N ALA A 265 7.32 9.87 7.72
CA ALA A 265 6.65 8.58 7.61
C ALA A 265 6.37 8.14 6.15
N ALA A 266 6.40 9.05 5.18
CA ALA A 266 6.19 8.73 3.76
C ALA A 266 6.96 9.71 2.86
N GLY A 267 7.22 9.32 1.61
CA GLY A 267 7.92 10.17 0.64
C GLY A 267 7.19 11.47 0.29
N SER A 268 5.84 11.46 0.33
CA SER A 268 5.02 12.66 0.16
C SER A 268 3.60 12.47 0.71
N GLY A 269 2.84 13.55 0.91
CA GLY A 269 1.42 13.50 1.27
C GLY A 269 1.10 13.65 2.75
N TYR A 270 2.08 14.00 3.60
CA TYR A 270 1.81 14.41 4.98
C TYR A 270 0.91 15.65 5.03
N VAL A 271 -0.06 15.63 5.94
CA VAL A 271 -1.03 16.71 6.12
C VAL A 271 -1.02 17.17 7.57
N THR A 272 -0.92 18.48 7.79
CA THR A 272 -0.91 19.06 9.14
C THR A 272 -2.24 18.86 9.88
N ALA A 273 -2.20 18.85 11.22
CA ALA A 273 -3.38 18.71 12.06
C ALA A 273 -4.41 19.84 11.82
N SER A 274 -3.95 21.06 11.52
CA SER A 274 -4.85 22.19 11.18
C SER A 274 -5.66 21.94 9.92
N THR A 275 -5.07 21.31 8.90
CA THR A 275 -5.82 20.93 7.69
C THR A 275 -6.83 19.84 8.04
N LEU A 276 -6.39 18.81 8.78
CA LEU A 276 -7.25 17.68 9.17
C LEU A 276 -8.45 18.08 10.04
N GLN A 277 -8.32 19.14 10.84
CA GLN A 277 -9.41 19.70 11.65
C GLN A 277 -10.66 20.03 10.82
N SER A 278 -10.49 20.44 9.56
CA SER A 278 -11.60 20.72 8.63
C SER A 278 -11.87 19.58 7.66
N THR A 279 -10.82 18.89 7.18
CA THR A 279 -10.96 17.77 6.23
C THR A 279 -11.79 16.62 6.80
N ILE A 280 -11.52 16.19 8.04
CA ILE A 280 -12.16 15.00 8.63
C ILE A 280 -13.68 15.21 8.80
N PRO A 281 -14.17 16.29 9.44
CA PRO A 281 -15.60 16.55 9.51
C PRO A 281 -16.27 16.71 8.14
N SER A 282 -15.58 17.35 7.17
CA SER A 282 -16.10 17.51 5.81
C SER A 282 -16.34 16.15 5.15
N LEU A 283 -15.34 15.25 5.16
CA LEU A 283 -15.47 13.91 4.59
C LEU A 283 -16.58 13.10 5.28
N ARG A 284 -16.63 13.13 6.61
CA ARG A 284 -17.68 12.44 7.38
C ARG A 284 -19.08 12.91 7.00
N SER A 285 -19.26 14.21 6.80
CA SER A 285 -20.56 14.79 6.42
C SER A 285 -20.94 14.48 4.97
N GLN A 286 -19.96 14.38 4.07
CA GLN A 286 -20.17 14.25 2.65
C GLN A 286 -20.37 12.79 2.19
N TYR A 287 -19.71 11.84 2.86
CA TYR A 287 -19.64 10.44 2.42
C TYR A 287 -20.18 9.49 3.49
N SER A 288 -21.27 8.78 3.18
CA SER A 288 -21.88 7.80 4.08
C SER A 288 -20.99 6.59 4.36
N SER A 289 -20.06 6.29 3.44
CA SER A 289 -19.08 5.22 3.59
C SER A 289 -17.91 5.59 4.52
N PHE A 290 -17.75 6.86 4.92
CA PHE A 290 -16.63 7.31 5.74
C PHE A 290 -16.58 6.55 7.08
N GLY A 291 -15.47 5.86 7.33
CA GLY A 291 -15.21 5.07 8.53
C GLY A 291 -14.35 5.79 9.55
N GLY A 292 -13.47 6.69 9.11
CA GLY A 292 -12.51 7.36 9.97
C GLY A 292 -11.16 7.59 9.29
N VAL A 293 -10.09 7.55 10.08
CA VAL A 293 -8.71 7.83 9.64
C VAL A 293 -7.82 6.64 9.99
N MET A 294 -6.94 6.29 9.08
CA MET A 294 -5.84 5.35 9.31
C MET A 294 -4.52 6.12 9.23
N MET A 295 -3.56 5.77 10.08
CA MET A 295 -2.23 6.37 10.03
C MET A 295 -1.10 5.34 9.95
N TRP A 296 -0.17 5.64 9.04
CA TRP A 296 1.14 5.03 8.92
C TRP A 296 2.19 5.91 9.62
N ASP A 297 2.73 5.53 10.78
CA ASP A 297 2.34 4.44 11.67
C ASP A 297 2.21 4.96 13.11
N ALA A 298 2.03 4.07 14.09
CA ALA A 298 1.89 4.42 15.50
C ALA A 298 3.10 5.17 16.07
N SER A 299 4.32 4.76 15.72
CA SER A 299 5.52 5.39 16.29
C SER A 299 5.66 6.82 15.76
N GLU A 300 5.49 7.02 14.45
CA GLU A 300 5.50 8.34 13.81
C GLU A 300 4.40 9.26 14.35
N ALA A 301 3.18 8.73 14.47
CA ALA A 301 2.02 9.48 14.93
C ALA A 301 2.16 9.99 16.37
N PHE A 302 2.72 9.17 17.27
CA PHE A 302 2.88 9.51 18.67
C PHE A 302 4.13 10.36 18.94
N ASP A 303 5.21 10.16 18.18
CA ASP A 303 6.44 10.95 18.29
C ASP A 303 6.34 12.32 17.61
N ASN A 304 5.41 12.48 16.68
CA ASN A 304 5.13 13.76 16.05
C ASN A 304 4.53 14.75 17.06
N THR A 305 5.38 15.66 17.52
CA THR A 305 5.07 16.72 18.49
C THR A 305 4.83 18.09 17.83
N GLU A 306 4.54 18.14 16.52
CA GLU A 306 4.14 19.39 15.84
C GLU A 306 2.87 20.01 16.46
N VAL A 307 2.08 19.21 17.17
CA VAL A 307 0.92 19.63 17.98
C VAL A 307 0.95 18.95 19.35
N SER A 308 0.28 19.56 20.33
CA SER A 308 0.21 19.06 21.71
C SER A 308 -1.10 18.30 21.98
N PRO A 309 -1.06 17.15 22.68
CA PRO A 309 0.13 16.51 23.26
C PRO A 309 0.99 15.74 22.24
N ASN A 310 0.39 15.25 21.15
CA ASN A 310 1.05 14.73 19.96
C ASN A 310 0.03 14.64 18.81
N PHE A 311 0.51 14.38 17.60
CA PHE A 311 -0.31 14.30 16.40
C PHE A 311 -1.39 13.20 16.49
N ALA A 312 -1.04 12.01 16.97
CA ALA A 312 -1.99 10.90 17.17
C ALA A 312 -3.21 11.32 18.02
N THR A 313 -2.96 11.94 19.17
CA THR A 313 -4.00 12.33 20.12
C THR A 313 -4.88 13.45 19.57
N VAL A 314 -4.27 14.44 18.89
CA VAL A 314 -5.00 15.56 18.31
C VAL A 314 -5.89 15.10 17.15
N VAL A 315 -5.36 14.25 16.26
CA VAL A 315 -6.14 13.71 15.13
C VAL A 315 -7.25 12.79 15.61
N ALA A 316 -6.99 11.92 16.61
CA ALA A 316 -8.03 11.13 17.25
C ALA A 316 -9.19 12.00 17.77
N GLY A 317 -8.88 13.16 18.37
CA GLY A 317 -9.88 14.14 18.78
C GLY A 317 -10.81 14.59 17.64
N TYR A 318 -10.28 14.83 16.44
CA TYR A 318 -11.08 15.17 15.26
C TYR A 318 -11.90 13.99 14.72
N VAL A 319 -11.31 12.79 14.78
CA VAL A 319 -11.93 11.54 14.31
C VAL A 319 -13.10 11.13 15.21
N HIS A 320 -12.95 11.25 16.52
CA HIS A 320 -13.99 10.91 17.49
C HIS A 320 -15.02 12.02 17.67
N SER A 321 -14.64 13.28 17.54
CA SER A 321 -15.58 14.40 17.67
C SER A 321 -16.61 14.39 16.54
N GLY A 322 -17.90 14.37 16.91
CA GLY A 322 -19.02 14.36 15.96
C GLY A 322 -19.24 13.00 15.27
N SER A 323 -18.60 11.94 15.76
CA SER A 323 -18.90 10.57 15.33
C SER A 323 -20.12 10.01 16.06
N ASN A 324 -20.81 9.06 15.43
CA ASN A 324 -21.98 8.37 16.01
C ASN A 324 -21.60 7.12 16.81
N CYS A 325 -20.35 7.02 17.26
CA CYS A 325 -19.79 5.78 17.81
C CYS A 325 -20.39 5.38 19.17
N GLY A 326 -21.18 6.27 19.79
CA GLY A 326 -21.99 5.99 20.97
C GLY A 326 -21.14 5.86 22.23
N THR A 327 -21.13 6.88 23.08
CA THR A 327 -20.79 6.72 24.50
C THR A 327 -21.87 5.87 25.14
N SER A 328 -21.58 4.60 25.42
CA SER A 328 -22.45 3.75 26.25
C SER A 328 -22.56 4.37 27.64
N THR A 329 -23.60 5.18 27.82
CA THR A 329 -24.01 5.68 29.13
C THR A 329 -24.98 4.63 29.64
N GLY A 330 -24.47 3.69 30.44
CA GLY A 330 -25.30 2.69 31.10
C GLY A 330 -26.33 3.39 31.99
N THR A 331 -27.56 3.51 31.50
CA THR A 331 -28.73 3.74 32.35
C THR A 331 -29.68 2.59 32.12
N THR A 332 -29.74 1.72 33.12
CA THR A 332 -30.71 0.64 33.25
C THR A 332 -32.12 1.21 33.17
N THR A 333 -32.90 0.92 32.13
CA THR A 333 -34.37 0.91 32.26
C THR A 333 -35.01 -0.10 31.30
N THR A 334 -35.48 -1.17 31.92
CA THR A 334 -36.54 -2.12 31.60
C THR A 334 -37.29 -1.97 30.27
N ALA A 335 -37.32 -3.08 29.53
CA ALA A 335 -38.07 -3.33 28.31
C ALA A 335 -39.56 -3.00 28.41
N LYS A 336 -40.12 -2.47 27.30
CA LYS A 336 -41.53 -2.66 26.96
C LYS A 336 -41.71 -2.81 25.45
N THR A 337 -42.16 -4.00 25.08
CA THR A 337 -42.63 -4.45 23.77
C THR A 337 -43.77 -3.58 23.23
N THR A 338 -43.73 -3.17 21.95
CA THR A 338 -44.95 -3.05 21.12
C THR A 338 -44.63 -3.17 19.62
N THR A 339 -45.59 -3.73 18.92
CA THR A 339 -45.59 -4.43 17.63
C THR A 339 -45.90 -3.51 16.44
N THR A 340 -45.35 -3.84 15.25
CA THR A 340 -45.84 -3.65 13.86
C THR A 340 -46.64 -2.40 13.46
N THR A 341 -46.26 -1.74 12.35
CA THR A 341 -46.93 -1.91 11.03
C THR A 341 -46.19 -1.26 9.85
N LYS A 342 -46.34 -1.91 8.70
CA LYS A 342 -45.87 -1.58 7.34
C LYS A 342 -46.78 -0.52 6.70
N ALA A 343 -46.20 0.42 5.96
CA ALA A 343 -46.93 1.20 4.96
C ALA A 343 -46.08 1.42 3.70
N THR A 344 -46.66 1.01 2.58
CA THR A 344 -46.20 1.20 1.20
C THR A 344 -46.72 2.55 0.68
N THR A 345 -45.93 3.31 -0.08
CA THR A 345 -46.50 4.16 -1.16
C THR A 345 -45.48 4.54 -2.23
N THR A 346 -45.92 4.30 -3.46
CA THR A 346 -45.39 4.66 -4.79
C THR A 346 -45.51 6.14 -5.13
N THR A 347 -44.57 6.69 -5.93
CA THR A 347 -44.76 7.56 -7.13
C THR A 347 -43.38 7.95 -7.68
N LYS A 348 -42.98 7.55 -8.89
CA LYS A 348 -43.23 8.08 -10.26
C LYS A 348 -42.05 8.96 -10.75
N ALA A 349 -41.48 8.49 -11.86
CA ALA A 349 -40.34 9.04 -12.59
C ALA A 349 -40.62 10.37 -13.30
N THR A 350 -39.55 11.13 -13.58
CA THR A 350 -39.52 12.15 -14.63
C THR A 350 -38.15 12.12 -15.32
N THR A 351 -38.20 11.95 -16.63
CA THR A 351 -37.08 11.85 -17.57
C THR A 351 -36.66 13.23 -18.03
N THR A 352 -35.36 13.47 -18.25
CA THR A 352 -34.91 14.58 -19.11
C THR A 352 -33.69 14.17 -19.91
N THR A 353 -33.81 14.32 -21.23
CA THR A 353 -32.89 13.92 -22.28
C THR A 353 -32.00 15.10 -22.64
N THR A 354 -30.70 14.90 -22.91
CA THR A 354 -29.90 15.86 -23.70
C THR A 354 -28.88 15.10 -24.56
N LYS A 355 -28.73 15.56 -25.81
CA LYS A 355 -28.07 14.91 -26.95
C LYS A 355 -27.17 15.95 -27.62
N THR A 356 -25.90 15.62 -27.92
CA THR A 356 -25.03 16.34 -28.88
C THR A 356 -23.81 15.45 -29.19
N THR A 357 -23.77 14.77 -30.35
CA THR A 357 -23.15 15.12 -31.65
C THR A 357 -21.64 14.83 -31.78
N THR A 358 -21.36 13.87 -32.68
CA THR A 358 -20.08 13.44 -33.23
C THR A 358 -19.61 14.33 -34.39
N THR A 359 -18.29 14.48 -34.58
CA THR A 359 -17.68 14.91 -35.85
C THR A 359 -16.34 14.19 -36.05
N ALA A 360 -16.02 13.81 -37.29
CA ALA A 360 -14.98 12.86 -37.68
C ALA A 360 -13.63 13.50 -38.09
N SER A 361 -12.63 12.60 -38.17
CA SER A 361 -11.16 12.67 -38.36
C SER A 361 -10.59 13.41 -39.60
N PRO A 362 -9.24 13.61 -39.67
CA PRO A 362 -8.47 12.81 -40.64
C PRO A 362 -7.11 12.21 -40.16
N THR A 363 -6.81 11.03 -40.74
CA THR A 363 -5.58 10.20 -41.00
C THR A 363 -4.18 10.87 -40.89
N SER A 364 -3.03 10.22 -40.63
CA SER A 364 -2.51 8.83 -40.41
C SER A 364 -1.03 9.02 -39.90
N THR A 365 -0.28 8.15 -39.22
CA THR A 365 -0.03 6.70 -39.28
C THR A 365 0.53 6.22 -37.93
N GLY A 366 0.07 5.07 -37.44
CA GLY A 366 0.51 4.46 -36.18
C GLY A 366 -0.64 4.37 -35.18
N SER A 367 -1.12 3.16 -34.89
CA SER A 367 -2.08 2.93 -33.82
C SER A 367 -1.47 3.39 -32.50
N CYS A 368 -2.16 4.28 -31.79
CA CYS A 368 -1.73 4.77 -30.48
C CYS A 368 -1.51 3.60 -29.51
N PRO A 369 -0.40 3.55 -28.78
CA PRO A 369 -0.19 2.56 -27.73
C PRO A 369 -1.34 2.60 -26.73
N VAL A 370 -1.90 1.42 -26.44
CA VAL A 370 -2.94 1.22 -25.42
C VAL A 370 -2.37 0.24 -24.40
N ALA A 371 -2.46 0.56 -23.10
CA ALA A 371 -1.95 -0.30 -22.05
C ALA A 371 -2.44 -1.76 -22.23
N GLY A 372 -1.50 -2.71 -22.22
CA GLY A 372 -1.76 -4.14 -22.40
C GLY A 372 -1.98 -4.60 -23.84
N ALA A 373 -2.11 -3.70 -24.81
CA ALA A 373 -2.20 -4.06 -26.23
C ALA A 373 -0.83 -4.49 -26.78
N ALA A 374 -0.83 -5.28 -27.86
CA ALA A 374 0.41 -5.76 -28.44
C ALA A 374 1.29 -4.62 -28.98
N CYS A 375 2.60 -4.67 -28.70
CA CYS A 375 3.56 -3.68 -29.21
C CYS A 375 4.36 -4.22 -30.39
N THR A 376 4.53 -3.36 -31.40
CA THR A 376 5.29 -3.64 -32.64
C THR A 376 6.62 -2.88 -32.70
N THR A 377 6.81 -1.89 -31.82
CA THR A 377 8.03 -1.10 -31.65
C THR A 377 8.43 -1.06 -30.18
N SER A 378 9.67 -0.72 -29.85
CA SER A 378 10.15 -0.69 -28.46
C SER A 378 9.49 0.42 -27.63
N TYR A 379 9.12 1.53 -28.27
CA TYR A 379 8.48 2.68 -27.64
C TYR A 379 7.38 3.28 -28.52
N GLY A 380 6.47 4.03 -27.91
CA GLY A 380 5.43 4.79 -28.58
C GLY A 380 4.89 5.94 -27.73
N CYS A 381 4.13 6.85 -28.34
CA CYS A 381 3.49 7.96 -27.62
C CYS A 381 1.97 7.84 -27.62
N ALA A 382 1.36 8.07 -26.46
CA ALA A 382 -0.07 8.04 -26.22
C ALA A 382 -0.52 9.35 -25.54
N GLY A 383 -0.38 10.48 -26.25
CA GLY A 383 -0.78 11.80 -25.75
C GLY A 383 0.16 12.33 -24.68
N THR A 384 -0.33 12.44 -23.44
CA THR A 384 0.47 12.85 -22.28
C THR A 384 1.19 11.68 -21.61
N GLN A 385 1.23 10.52 -22.26
CA GLN A 385 1.86 9.31 -21.77
C GLN A 385 2.80 8.76 -22.83
N PHE A 386 3.91 8.17 -22.40
CA PHE A 386 4.78 7.38 -23.25
C PHE A 386 4.58 5.90 -22.95
N ALA A 387 4.79 5.07 -23.97
CA ALA A 387 4.59 3.63 -23.90
C ALA A 387 5.92 2.93 -24.10
N GLN A 388 6.20 1.94 -23.26
CA GLN A 388 7.32 1.02 -23.41
C GLN A 388 6.78 -0.38 -23.71
N CYS A 389 7.42 -1.06 -24.65
CA CYS A 389 7.08 -2.43 -25.00
C CYS A 389 7.72 -3.39 -23.98
N ASP A 390 6.90 -4.04 -23.17
CA ASP A 390 7.30 -5.09 -22.25
C ASP A 390 6.57 -6.40 -22.59
N ASN A 391 7.33 -7.46 -22.83
CA ASN A 391 6.81 -8.78 -23.19
C ASN A 391 5.80 -8.78 -24.36
N GLY A 392 6.03 -7.90 -25.36
CA GLY A 392 5.13 -7.78 -26.49
C GLY A 392 3.83 -7.05 -26.19
N LYS A 393 3.70 -6.40 -25.01
CA LYS A 393 2.59 -5.52 -24.64
C LYS A 393 3.04 -4.10 -24.28
N TRP A 394 2.19 -3.11 -24.52
CA TRP A 394 2.45 -1.73 -24.13
C TRP A 394 2.23 -1.53 -22.63
N VAL A 395 3.23 -0.95 -21.97
CA VAL A 395 3.16 -0.39 -20.62
C VAL A 395 3.20 1.12 -20.74
N LEU A 396 2.17 1.81 -20.23
CA LEU A 396 2.05 3.27 -20.32
C LEU A 396 2.58 3.94 -19.05
N GLN A 397 3.33 5.02 -19.23
CA GLN A 397 3.86 5.88 -18.17
C GLN A 397 3.52 7.33 -18.49
N SER A 398 3.05 8.08 -17.50
CA SER A 398 2.64 9.47 -17.70
C SER A 398 3.84 10.41 -17.75
N CYS A 399 3.77 11.39 -18.65
CA CYS A 399 4.63 12.55 -18.61
C CYS A 399 4.23 13.47 -17.43
N SER A 400 5.18 14.27 -16.95
CA SER A 400 4.90 15.30 -15.93
C SER A 400 3.82 16.28 -16.39
N SER A 401 3.11 16.89 -15.43
CA SER A 401 1.99 17.78 -15.71
C SER A 401 2.35 18.89 -16.71
N GLY A 402 1.55 19.04 -17.77
CA GLY A 402 1.75 20.04 -18.83
C GLY A 402 2.63 19.58 -19.99
N LEU A 403 3.21 18.38 -19.91
CA LEU A 403 4.04 17.79 -20.96
C LEU A 403 3.26 16.79 -21.83
N ILE A 404 3.67 16.65 -23.08
CA ILE A 404 3.21 15.67 -24.05
C ILE A 404 4.36 14.73 -24.43
N CYS A 405 4.03 13.48 -24.75
CA CYS A 405 5.03 12.52 -25.25
C CYS A 405 5.44 12.87 -26.68
N GLN A 406 6.73 12.78 -26.95
CA GLN A 406 7.35 12.94 -28.26
C GLN A 406 8.25 11.73 -28.59
N LEU A 407 8.29 11.36 -29.87
CA LEU A 407 9.23 10.38 -30.40
C LEU A 407 10.46 11.10 -30.95
N SER A 408 11.65 10.52 -30.78
CA SER A 408 12.84 10.99 -31.50
C SER A 408 12.65 10.89 -33.01
N SER A 409 13.37 11.68 -33.79
CA SER A 409 13.23 11.75 -35.26
C SER A 409 13.40 10.41 -35.99
N ASN A 410 14.07 9.44 -35.35
CA ASN A 410 14.26 8.07 -35.84
C ASN A 410 13.30 7.03 -35.20
N GLY A 411 12.38 7.46 -34.32
CA GLY A 411 11.41 6.60 -33.64
C GLY A 411 12.01 5.62 -32.62
N ALA A 412 13.30 5.76 -32.27
CA ALA A 412 14.01 4.82 -31.41
C ALA A 412 13.89 5.12 -29.91
N SER A 413 13.43 6.32 -29.54
CA SER A 413 13.30 6.75 -28.14
C SER A 413 12.10 7.68 -27.95
N VAL A 414 11.64 7.80 -26.70
CA VAL A 414 10.54 8.67 -26.27
C VAL A 414 11.02 9.65 -25.21
N TYR A 415 10.48 10.87 -25.23
CA TYR A 415 10.72 11.91 -24.22
C TYR A 415 9.45 12.72 -23.98
N CYS A 416 9.39 13.42 -22.85
CA CYS A 416 8.26 14.27 -22.48
C CYS A 416 8.67 15.74 -22.59
N ASP A 417 7.91 16.54 -23.35
CA ASP A 417 8.19 17.96 -23.56
C ASP A 417 6.91 18.79 -23.65
N TYR A 418 7.00 20.12 -23.58
CA TYR A 418 5.86 21.01 -23.68
C TYR A 418 5.24 20.99 -25.08
N ALA A 419 3.92 21.20 -25.15
CA ALA A 419 3.20 21.22 -26.43
C ALA A 419 3.59 22.40 -27.35
N SER A 420 4.26 23.43 -26.82
CA SER A 420 4.73 24.58 -27.61
C SER A 420 5.87 24.15 -28.55
N GLY A 421 5.57 24.02 -29.84
CA GLY A 421 6.55 23.65 -30.87
C GLY A 421 6.50 22.17 -31.29
N HIS A 422 5.62 21.37 -30.67
CA HIS A 422 5.49 19.94 -30.94
C HIS A 422 4.04 19.56 -31.23
N THR A 423 3.82 18.67 -32.20
CA THR A 423 2.50 18.12 -32.49
C THR A 423 2.22 16.97 -31.53
N GLN A 424 1.07 17.00 -30.85
CA GLN A 424 0.66 15.90 -29.97
C GLN A 424 0.40 14.63 -30.77
N ILE A 425 1.23 13.61 -30.53
CA ILE A 425 1.02 12.26 -31.04
C ILE A 425 -0.06 11.63 -30.16
N CYS A 426 -1.19 11.23 -30.78
CA CYS A 426 -2.36 10.64 -30.11
C CYS A 426 -3.12 11.62 -29.20
N PRO A 427 -4.20 12.26 -29.69
CA PRO A 427 -5.02 13.16 -28.88
C PRO A 427 -5.64 12.44 -27.67
N SER A 428 -5.66 13.13 -26.53
CA SER A 428 -6.27 12.71 -25.26
C SER A 428 -7.77 12.48 -25.46
N GLY A 429 -8.14 11.22 -25.74
CA GLY A 429 -9.49 10.80 -26.10
C GLY A 429 -9.56 9.59 -27.04
N SER A 430 -8.42 9.10 -27.53
CA SER A 430 -8.34 7.99 -28.48
C SER A 430 -8.17 6.59 -27.86
N ALA A 431 -8.34 6.45 -26.54
CA ALA A 431 -8.48 5.14 -25.89
C ALA A 431 -9.86 4.52 -26.17
N GLN A 432 -10.15 4.24 -27.45
CA GLN A 432 -11.29 3.42 -27.83
C GLN A 432 -10.90 1.95 -27.78
N ALA A 433 -11.71 1.16 -27.06
CA ALA A 433 -11.68 -0.28 -27.12
C ALA A 433 -12.07 -0.77 -28.54
N LEU A 434 -11.22 -1.57 -29.18
CA LEU A 434 -11.67 -2.67 -30.03
C LEU A 434 -10.57 -3.72 -30.27
N GLN A 435 -11.04 -4.96 -30.40
CA GLN A 435 -10.33 -6.21 -30.65
C GLN A 435 -9.43 -6.19 -31.91
N ALA A 436 -8.22 -6.75 -31.80
CA ALA A 436 -7.63 -7.70 -32.76
C ALA A 436 -6.33 -8.30 -32.21
N VAL A 437 -6.22 -9.63 -32.28
CA VAL A 437 -4.97 -10.39 -32.16
C VAL A 437 -4.31 -10.42 -33.54
N LEU A 438 -3.07 -9.94 -33.69
CA LEU A 438 -2.09 -10.44 -34.67
C LEU A 438 -0.67 -10.20 -34.12
N GLY A 439 0.10 -11.28 -34.01
CA GLY A 439 1.45 -11.29 -33.42
C GLY A 439 2.56 -10.88 -34.39
N GLY A 440 3.70 -10.56 -33.78
CA GLY A 440 5.01 -10.45 -34.41
C GLY A 440 6.10 -10.46 -33.32
N PRO A 441 7.29 -11.03 -33.56
CA PRO A 441 8.33 -11.16 -32.53
C PRO A 441 9.00 -9.82 -32.23
N VAL A 442 9.03 -9.43 -30.96
CA VAL A 442 9.81 -8.29 -30.45
C VAL A 442 11.28 -8.72 -30.25
N PRO A 443 12.29 -7.87 -30.54
CA PRO A 443 13.69 -8.26 -30.52
C PRO A 443 14.16 -8.72 -29.14
N LYS A 444 14.71 -9.94 -29.08
CA LYS A 444 15.34 -10.48 -27.87
C LYS A 444 16.57 -9.65 -27.49
N THR A 445 16.68 -9.25 -26.23
CA THR A 445 17.96 -8.82 -25.63
C THR A 445 19.01 -9.91 -25.89
N LYS A 446 20.19 -9.55 -26.40
CA LYS A 446 21.25 -10.51 -26.79
C LYS A 446 21.87 -11.30 -25.62
N SER A 447 21.45 -11.07 -24.38
CA SER A 447 21.84 -11.89 -23.23
C SER A 447 20.97 -13.15 -23.19
N GLN A 448 21.48 -14.25 -23.77
CA GLN A 448 20.75 -15.53 -23.80
C GLN A 448 20.65 -16.22 -22.43
N ASN A 449 21.36 -15.73 -21.41
CA ASN A 449 21.49 -16.39 -20.12
C ASN A 449 21.09 -15.52 -18.91
N ALA A 450 20.85 -14.21 -19.04
CA ALA A 450 20.36 -13.38 -17.93
C ALA A 450 19.40 -12.30 -18.40
N GLN A 451 18.41 -12.00 -17.56
CA GLN A 451 17.52 -10.85 -17.72
C GLN A 451 18.14 -9.65 -17.02
N VAL A 452 18.11 -8.48 -17.66
CA VAL A 452 18.68 -7.25 -17.11
C VAL A 452 17.65 -6.14 -17.21
N ALA A 453 17.29 -5.54 -16.08
CA ALA A 453 16.47 -4.35 -16.00
C ALA A 453 17.28 -3.19 -15.44
N PHE A 454 17.04 -1.97 -15.93
CA PHE A 454 17.64 -0.74 -15.41
C PHE A 454 16.54 0.17 -14.87
N VAL A 455 16.71 0.67 -13.66
CA VAL A 455 15.80 1.61 -13.00
C VAL A 455 16.60 2.83 -12.58
N VAL A 456 16.03 4.02 -12.78
CA VAL A 456 16.59 5.27 -12.27
C VAL A 456 16.11 5.44 -10.84
N ASP A 457 17.05 5.59 -9.92
CA ASP A 457 16.79 5.61 -8.48
C ASP A 457 16.63 7.07 -8.00
N ASP A 458 17.50 7.98 -8.47
CA ASP A 458 17.36 9.42 -8.31
C ASP A 458 17.97 10.17 -9.50
N ALA A 459 17.29 11.21 -10.00
CA ALA A 459 17.77 12.09 -11.05
C ALA A 459 17.06 13.44 -11.00
N ALA A 460 17.58 14.37 -10.21
CA ALA A 460 17.00 15.71 -10.09
C ALA A 460 17.04 16.51 -11.42
N VAL A 461 15.96 17.25 -11.69
CA VAL A 461 15.90 18.22 -12.80
C VAL A 461 16.76 19.42 -12.43
N GLY A 462 17.76 19.74 -13.27
CA GLY A 462 18.78 20.77 -12.97
C GLY A 462 19.91 20.30 -12.04
N GLY A 463 19.78 19.11 -11.43
CA GLY A 463 20.88 18.46 -10.71
C GLY A 463 21.94 17.91 -11.66
N THR A 464 23.19 17.83 -11.20
CA THR A 464 24.31 17.30 -11.99
C THR A 464 24.55 15.81 -11.78
N GLU A 465 23.88 15.18 -10.82
CA GLU A 465 24.11 13.79 -10.43
C GLU A 465 22.85 12.93 -10.66
N PHE A 466 23.06 11.63 -10.86
CA PHE A 466 22.01 10.63 -10.88
C PHE A 466 22.49 9.30 -10.26
N THR A 467 21.55 8.54 -9.71
CA THR A 467 21.74 7.15 -9.28
C THR A 467 20.84 6.23 -10.09
N GLY A 468 21.28 5.00 -10.29
CA GLY A 468 20.48 3.99 -10.98
C GLY A 468 20.88 2.59 -10.57
N LEU A 469 19.95 1.65 -10.75
CA LEU A 469 20.07 0.27 -10.32
C LEU A 469 19.90 -0.65 -11.54
N PHE A 470 20.89 -1.52 -11.77
CA PHE A 470 20.69 -2.69 -12.62
C PHE A 470 20.27 -3.89 -11.78
N ASN A 471 19.13 -4.48 -12.13
CA ASN A 471 18.69 -5.76 -11.61
C ASN A 471 18.98 -6.85 -12.65
N VAL A 472 19.98 -7.68 -12.37
CA VAL A 472 20.36 -8.80 -13.23
C VAL A 472 19.87 -10.10 -12.61
N ARG A 473 19.11 -10.91 -13.36
CA ARG A 473 18.64 -12.22 -12.92
C ARG A 473 19.11 -13.33 -13.84
N ALA A 474 19.54 -14.45 -13.27
CA ALA A 474 19.91 -15.65 -14.01
C ALA A 474 18.71 -16.24 -14.75
N ALA A 475 18.88 -16.64 -16.01
CA ALA A 475 17.86 -17.38 -16.76
C ALA A 475 17.98 -18.88 -16.45
N ALA A 476 17.33 -19.31 -15.37
CA ALA A 476 16.88 -20.67 -14.98
C ALA A 476 17.87 -21.86 -15.01
N THR A 477 19.09 -21.76 -15.55
CA THR A 477 19.95 -22.95 -15.74
C THR A 477 21.39 -22.80 -15.23
N LYS A 478 21.89 -21.58 -14.95
CA LYS A 478 23.21 -21.35 -14.35
C LYS A 478 23.20 -20.11 -13.44
N PRO A 479 23.67 -20.21 -12.18
CA PRO A 479 23.80 -19.05 -11.31
C PRO A 479 24.88 -18.09 -11.82
N ILE A 480 24.75 -16.81 -11.49
CA ILE A 480 25.71 -15.77 -11.82
C ILE A 480 26.94 -15.93 -10.93
N GLY A 481 28.08 -16.21 -11.55
CA GLY A 481 29.35 -16.35 -10.83
C GLY A 481 29.96 -15.01 -10.43
N ALA A 482 31.03 -15.03 -9.64
CA ALA A 482 31.75 -13.82 -9.21
C ALA A 482 32.48 -13.05 -10.34
N SER A 483 32.42 -13.55 -11.59
CA SER A 483 33.05 -12.93 -12.76
C SER A 483 32.00 -12.61 -13.81
N TRP A 484 31.72 -11.33 -14.01
CA TRP A 484 30.80 -10.86 -15.03
C TRP A 484 31.21 -9.49 -15.57
N THR A 485 30.69 -9.16 -16.75
CA THR A 485 30.85 -7.86 -17.40
C THR A 485 29.48 -7.35 -17.84
N LEU A 486 29.14 -6.15 -17.40
CA LEU A 486 27.97 -5.40 -17.86
C LEU A 486 28.43 -4.28 -18.78
N THR A 487 27.89 -4.22 -20.00
CA THR A 487 28.14 -3.14 -20.97
C THR A 487 26.83 -2.51 -21.38
N PHE A 488 26.78 -1.18 -21.46
CA PHE A 488 25.61 -0.41 -21.89
C PHE A 488 26.04 0.97 -22.39
N ASN A 489 25.17 1.66 -23.11
CA ASN A 489 25.39 3.03 -23.55
C ASN A 489 24.58 4.03 -22.72
N VAL A 490 25.20 5.17 -22.40
CA VAL A 490 24.55 6.37 -21.87
C VAL A 490 24.49 7.45 -22.96
N ALA A 491 23.65 8.47 -22.79
CA ALA A 491 23.61 9.58 -23.74
C ALA A 491 24.91 10.40 -23.73
N ALA A 492 25.15 11.14 -24.82
CA ALA A 492 26.28 12.07 -24.89
C ALA A 492 26.17 13.12 -23.76
N GLY A 493 27.27 13.37 -23.05
CA GLY A 493 27.28 14.28 -21.89
C GLY A 493 26.98 13.63 -20.55
N GLN A 494 26.54 12.37 -20.51
CA GLN A 494 26.42 11.59 -19.27
C GLN A 494 27.69 10.77 -18.99
N THR A 495 28.08 10.72 -17.72
CA THR A 495 29.18 9.87 -17.24
C THR A 495 28.75 8.98 -16.08
N VAL A 496 29.30 7.78 -15.99
CA VAL A 496 29.11 6.88 -14.86
C VAL A 496 30.42 6.83 -14.08
N GLY A 497 30.41 7.36 -12.85
CA GLY A 497 31.61 7.53 -12.04
C GLY A 497 31.92 6.34 -11.14
N SER A 498 30.91 5.61 -10.69
CA SER A 498 31.12 4.47 -9.79
C SER A 498 30.04 3.39 -9.90
N SER A 499 30.36 2.22 -9.37
CA SER A 499 29.44 1.09 -9.22
C SER A 499 29.67 0.37 -7.88
N SER A 500 28.61 -0.18 -7.28
CA SER A 500 28.71 -0.91 -6.00
C SER A 500 29.52 -2.21 -6.13
N LEU A 501 29.41 -2.92 -7.25
CA LEU A 501 29.94 -4.28 -7.41
C LEU A 501 31.11 -4.45 -8.40
N GLY A 502 31.52 -3.39 -9.10
CA GLY A 502 32.54 -3.52 -10.15
C GLY A 502 33.32 -2.25 -10.46
N LYS A 503 34.39 -2.43 -11.24
CA LYS A 503 35.17 -1.31 -11.78
C LYS A 503 34.48 -0.77 -13.02
N VAL A 504 34.19 0.53 -13.01
CA VAL A 504 33.62 1.25 -14.16
C VAL A 504 34.74 1.72 -15.09
N THR A 505 34.55 1.53 -16.39
CA THR A 505 35.33 2.14 -17.46
C THR A 505 34.37 2.67 -18.51
N GLN A 506 34.51 3.92 -18.90
CA GLN A 506 33.68 4.55 -19.92
C GLN A 506 34.54 5.06 -21.07
N SER A 507 34.12 4.78 -22.31
CA SER A 507 34.74 5.25 -23.54
C SER A 507 33.67 5.86 -24.44
N GLY A 508 33.63 7.19 -24.52
CA GLY A 508 32.52 7.90 -25.15
C GLY A 508 31.21 7.63 -24.41
N THR A 509 30.21 7.14 -25.14
CA THR A 509 28.90 6.77 -24.58
C THR A 509 28.86 5.36 -24.01
N THR A 510 29.84 4.51 -24.31
CA THR A 510 29.84 3.11 -23.85
C THR A 510 30.46 2.98 -22.47
N VAL A 511 29.67 2.45 -21.54
CA VAL A 511 30.06 2.13 -20.17
C VAL A 511 30.26 0.63 -20.04
N THR A 512 31.33 0.22 -19.36
CA THR A 512 31.61 -1.17 -19.01
C THR A 512 31.89 -1.28 -17.52
N ILE A 513 31.20 -2.20 -16.85
CA ILE A 513 31.40 -2.53 -15.44
C ILE A 513 31.93 -3.96 -15.38
N LYS A 514 33.16 -4.13 -14.88
CA LYS A 514 33.75 -5.46 -14.62
C LYS A 514 33.63 -5.79 -13.14
N SER A 515 33.01 -6.92 -12.83
CA SER A 515 32.81 -7.40 -11.45
C SER A 515 34.09 -7.42 -10.63
N ASN A 516 34.03 -6.99 -9.37
CA ASN A 516 35.09 -7.23 -8.41
C ASN A 516 34.79 -8.52 -7.63
N ARG A 517 35.58 -9.57 -7.84
CA ARG A 517 35.39 -10.89 -7.21
C ARG A 517 35.35 -10.86 -5.67
N LYS A 518 35.89 -9.83 -5.02
CA LYS A 518 35.83 -9.67 -3.56
C LYS A 518 34.51 -9.07 -3.06
N LYS A 519 33.72 -8.47 -3.94
CA LYS A 519 32.44 -7.80 -3.64
C LYS A 519 31.22 -8.57 -4.13
N VAL A 520 31.42 -9.64 -4.90
CA VAL A 520 30.35 -10.41 -5.55
C VAL A 520 30.36 -11.82 -4.96
N ALA A 521 29.18 -12.35 -4.67
CA ALA A 521 29.02 -13.72 -4.22
C ALA A 521 29.58 -14.73 -5.25
N PRO A 522 30.11 -15.89 -4.82
CA PRO A 522 30.63 -16.91 -5.73
C PRO A 522 29.60 -17.43 -6.73
N GLN A 523 28.33 -17.49 -6.32
CA GLN A 523 27.15 -17.87 -7.11
C GLN A 523 25.94 -17.08 -6.59
N SER A 524 25.15 -16.49 -7.47
CA SER A 524 23.91 -15.77 -7.12
C SER A 524 22.85 -15.90 -8.20
N GLU A 525 21.57 -15.97 -7.84
CA GLU A 525 20.45 -15.95 -8.79
C GLU A 525 20.13 -14.54 -9.29
N ALA A 526 20.53 -13.52 -8.53
CA ALA A 526 20.39 -12.12 -8.88
C ALA A 526 21.62 -11.30 -8.47
N VAL A 527 21.93 -10.27 -9.24
CA VAL A 527 22.99 -9.30 -8.95
C VAL A 527 22.39 -7.89 -9.09
N LEU A 528 22.42 -7.15 -7.99
CA LEU A 528 21.99 -5.75 -7.93
C LEU A 528 23.23 -4.86 -8.07
N ILE A 529 23.28 -4.04 -9.11
CA ILE A 529 24.43 -3.19 -9.42
C ILE A 529 23.98 -1.73 -9.38
N ASP A 530 24.28 -1.06 -8.28
CA ASP A 530 24.10 0.38 -8.17
C ASP A 530 25.16 1.08 -9.00
N ILE A 531 24.75 2.16 -9.67
CA ILE A 531 25.62 3.08 -10.37
C ILE A 531 25.36 4.50 -9.88
N LYS A 532 26.44 5.29 -9.83
CA LYS A 532 26.35 6.75 -9.65
C LYS A 532 27.00 7.43 -10.83
N GLY A 533 26.31 8.40 -11.41
CA GLY A 533 26.76 9.13 -12.58
C GLY A 533 26.48 10.62 -12.49
N SER A 534 26.98 11.34 -13.49
CA SER A 534 26.75 12.78 -13.64
C SER A 534 26.31 13.13 -15.06
N LYS A 535 25.64 14.27 -15.20
CA LYS A 535 25.22 14.90 -16.45
C LYS A 535 25.60 16.38 -16.41
N ALA A 536 25.70 17.04 -17.55
CA ALA A 536 26.00 18.47 -17.55
C ALA A 536 24.82 19.26 -16.93
N GLY A 537 25.15 20.34 -16.21
CA GLY A 537 24.14 21.16 -15.51
C GLY A 537 23.17 21.80 -16.49
N GLY A 538 21.87 21.53 -16.31
CA GLY A 538 20.81 21.96 -17.22
C GLY A 538 20.35 20.92 -18.23
N ASP A 539 21.09 19.80 -18.38
CA ASP A 539 20.70 18.73 -19.30
C ASP A 539 19.63 17.80 -18.68
N VAL A 540 18.74 17.32 -19.55
CA VAL A 540 17.75 16.30 -19.22
C VAL A 540 18.47 14.96 -19.08
N PHE A 541 18.17 14.23 -18.00
CA PHE A 541 18.69 12.88 -17.85
C PHE A 541 18.06 11.97 -18.92
N VAL A 542 18.89 11.26 -19.67
CA VAL A 542 18.44 10.24 -20.62
C VAL A 542 18.74 8.87 -20.03
N GLY A 543 17.71 8.02 -19.96
CA GLY A 543 17.83 6.65 -19.51
C GLY A 543 18.81 5.84 -20.36
N VAL A 544 19.34 4.76 -19.78
CA VAL A 544 20.21 3.82 -20.50
C VAL A 544 19.44 3.19 -21.66
N ASP A 545 20.05 3.14 -22.84
CA ASP A 545 19.46 2.46 -24.00
C ASP A 545 19.41 0.94 -23.76
N PRO A 546 18.22 0.33 -23.57
CA PRO A 546 18.12 -1.07 -23.22
C PRO A 546 18.62 -2.02 -24.31
N SER A 547 18.63 -1.58 -25.57
CA SER A 547 19.13 -2.37 -26.70
C SER A 547 20.65 -2.56 -26.67
N THR A 548 21.34 -1.70 -25.92
CA THR A 548 22.80 -1.71 -25.77
C THR A 548 23.25 -2.48 -24.54
N ILE A 549 22.31 -2.85 -23.66
CA ILE A 549 22.61 -3.61 -22.45
C ILE A 549 23.05 -5.02 -22.84
N ASN A 550 24.26 -5.35 -22.41
CA ASN A 550 24.86 -6.67 -22.60
C ASN A 550 25.51 -7.12 -21.28
N PHE A 551 25.03 -8.24 -20.75
CA PHE A 551 25.56 -8.85 -19.54
C PHE A 551 26.13 -10.24 -19.85
N VAL A 552 27.40 -10.44 -19.49
CA VAL A 552 28.14 -11.68 -19.75
C VAL A 552 28.69 -12.20 -18.43
N TYR A 553 28.41 -13.45 -18.08
CA TYR A 553 28.80 -14.06 -16.81
C TYR A 553 29.07 -15.57 -16.92
#